data_AF-A0A1B8UMA8-F1
#
_entry.id   AF-A0A1B8UMA8-F1
#
_cell.length_a   1.000
_cell.length_b   1.000
_cell.length_c   1.000
_cell.angle_alpha   90.00
_cell.angle_beta   90.00
_cell.angle_gamma   90.00
#
_symmetry.space_group_name_H-M   'P 1'
#
loop_
_entity.id
_entity.type
_entity.pdbx_description
1 polymer ?
#
loop_
_entity_poly.entity_id
_entity_poly.type
_entity_poly.pdbx_seq_one_letter_code
_entity_poly.pdbx_strand_id
1 'polypeptide(L)'
;MNKYGDMYRVKHPNIEFEIISLSQYYKEGLTREIYNTIVETHKPDLLYGFDLESYSTEGKLIDLEPFVTKEISKSINQYILEYLRVKGSGRLYALSPTFAGKALFYNKSIFDQYAISYH
;
A
#
# COMPACT_ATOMS: atom_id res chain seq x y z
N MET A 1 7.30 -10.32 -3.04
CA MET A 1 7.24 -10.36 -1.56
C MET A 1 8.27 -11.31 -0.91
N ASN A 2 8.90 -12.22 -1.66
CA ASN A 2 9.91 -13.17 -1.12
C ASN A 2 11.01 -12.49 -0.28
N LYS A 3 11.48 -11.30 -0.70
CA LYS A 3 12.58 -10.61 -0.01
C LYS A 3 12.32 -10.29 1.47
N TYR A 4 11.08 -9.97 1.87
CA TYR A 4 10.76 -9.61 3.26
C TYR A 4 10.24 -10.80 4.07
N GLY A 5 9.38 -11.63 3.46
CA GLY A 5 8.81 -12.81 4.14
C GLY A 5 9.87 -13.85 4.50
N ASP A 6 10.81 -14.13 3.59
CA ASP A 6 11.90 -15.07 3.85
C ASP A 6 12.81 -14.60 4.99
N MET A 7 13.22 -13.32 4.96
CA MET A 7 14.08 -12.73 5.98
C MET A 7 13.40 -12.71 7.36
N TYR A 8 12.09 -12.43 7.41
CA TYR A 8 11.35 -12.40 8.66
C TYR A 8 11.25 -13.81 9.27
N ARG A 9 10.94 -14.84 8.46
CA ARG A 9 10.91 -16.25 8.91
C ARG A 9 12.24 -16.71 9.50
N VAL A 10 13.37 -16.31 8.91
CA VAL A 10 14.70 -16.66 9.44
C VAL A 10 14.90 -16.16 10.88
N LYS A 11 14.37 -14.98 11.22
CA LYS A 11 14.47 -14.40 12.57
C LYS A 11 13.36 -14.87 13.51
N HIS A 12 12.26 -15.36 12.96
CA HIS A 12 11.06 -15.77 13.68
C HIS A 12 10.57 -17.13 13.19
N PRO A 13 11.29 -18.23 13.52
CA PRO A 13 11.01 -19.56 12.97
C PRO A 13 9.63 -20.13 13.37
N ASN A 14 9.00 -19.56 14.41
CA ASN A 14 7.69 -19.98 14.90
C ASN A 14 6.53 -19.23 14.23
N ILE A 15 6.80 -18.36 13.25
CA ILE A 15 5.78 -17.61 12.51
C ILE A 15 5.68 -18.19 11.10
N GLU A 16 4.52 -18.73 10.77
CA GLU A 16 4.18 -19.21 9.44
C GLU A 16 3.42 -18.15 8.65
N PHE A 17 3.68 -18.08 7.34
CA PHE A 17 2.94 -17.19 6.44
C PHE A 17 2.26 -18.01 5.36
N GLU A 18 0.95 -17.88 5.28
CA GLU A 18 0.16 -18.35 4.14
C GLU A 18 -0.09 -17.17 3.18
N ILE A 19 0.21 -17.36 1.89
CA ILE A 19 0.05 -16.31 0.88
C ILE A 19 -1.09 -16.68 -0.06
N ILE A 20 -2.17 -15.91 -0.01
CA ILE A 20 -3.28 -16.01 -0.96
C ILE A 20 -2.85 -15.28 -2.24
N SER A 21 -2.48 -16.04 -3.27
CA SER A 21 -1.97 -15.46 -4.51
C SER A 21 -3.08 -14.82 -5.35
N LEU A 22 -2.90 -13.54 -5.69
CA LEU A 22 -3.79 -12.82 -6.61
C LEU A 22 -3.37 -12.93 -8.09
N SER A 23 -2.30 -13.68 -8.39
CA SER A 23 -1.65 -13.68 -9.72
C SER A 23 -2.56 -14.09 -10.87
N GLN A 24 -3.47 -15.03 -10.65
CA GLN A 24 -4.42 -15.48 -11.68
C GLN A 24 -5.48 -14.41 -11.95
N TYR A 25 -6.03 -13.80 -10.89
CA TYR A 25 -7.05 -12.77 -11.00
C TYR A 25 -6.52 -11.51 -11.68
N TYR A 26 -5.26 -11.14 -11.45
CA TYR A 26 -4.66 -10.01 -12.18
C TYR A 26 -4.58 -10.24 -13.70
N LYS A 27 -4.45 -11.49 -14.16
CA LYS A 27 -4.44 -11.81 -15.60
C LYS A 27 -5.84 -11.78 -16.19
N GLU A 28 -6.84 -12.17 -15.41
CA GLU A 28 -8.24 -12.29 -15.83
C GLU A 28 -9.03 -10.98 -15.66
N GLY A 29 -8.49 -10.02 -14.91
CA GLY A 29 -9.14 -8.76 -14.58
C GLY A 29 -9.71 -8.77 -13.17
N LEU A 30 -8.85 -8.48 -12.17
CA LEU A 30 -9.26 -8.43 -10.78
C LEU A 30 -10.24 -7.28 -10.56
N THR A 31 -11.50 -7.61 -10.29
CA THR A 31 -12.52 -6.65 -9.87
C THR A 31 -12.58 -6.56 -8.34
N ARG A 32 -13.21 -5.48 -7.84
CA ARG A 32 -13.46 -5.33 -6.41
C ARG A 32 -14.31 -6.47 -5.83
N GLU A 33 -15.31 -6.92 -6.58
CA GLU A 33 -16.20 -8.02 -6.15
C GLU A 33 -15.41 -9.31 -5.97
N ILE A 34 -14.56 -9.67 -6.94
CA ILE A 34 -13.68 -10.84 -6.85
C ILE A 34 -12.73 -10.71 -5.65
N TYR A 35 -12.11 -9.54 -5.47
CA TYR A 35 -11.23 -9.29 -4.32
C TYR A 35 -11.98 -9.47 -2.99
N ASN A 36 -13.18 -8.92 -2.88
CA ASN A 36 -14.01 -9.05 -1.68
C ASN A 36 -14.36 -10.51 -1.40
N THR A 37 -14.75 -11.29 -2.41
CA THR A 37 -15.02 -12.72 -2.26
C THR A 37 -13.78 -13.48 -1.77
N ILE A 38 -12.59 -13.15 -2.27
CA ILE A 38 -11.34 -13.77 -1.82
C ILE A 38 -11.10 -13.45 -0.33
N VAL A 39 -11.26 -12.19 0.07
CA VAL A 39 -11.09 -11.76 1.48
C VAL A 39 -12.12 -12.42 2.39
N GLU A 40 -13.38 -12.51 2.00
CA GLU A 40 -14.45 -13.13 2.81
C GLU A 40 -14.27 -14.65 2.92
N THR A 41 -13.76 -15.29 1.87
CA THR A 41 -13.51 -16.74 1.84
C THR A 41 -12.31 -17.13 2.70
N HIS A 42 -11.19 -16.41 2.55
CA HIS A 42 -9.93 -16.79 3.21
C HIS A 42 -9.71 -16.08 4.54
N LYS A 43 -10.42 -14.97 4.81
CA LYS A 43 -10.33 -14.16 6.05
C LYS A 43 -8.89 -13.88 6.49
N PRO A 44 -8.05 -13.27 5.64
CA PRO A 44 -6.65 -13.03 5.96
C PRO A 44 -6.49 -12.01 7.09
N ASP A 45 -5.43 -12.15 7.88
CA ASP A 45 -5.05 -11.19 8.93
C ASP A 45 -4.46 -9.89 8.35
N LEU A 46 -3.86 -9.96 7.16
CA LEU A 46 -3.21 -8.82 6.50
C LEU A 46 -3.70 -8.67 5.06
N LEU A 47 -4.00 -7.42 4.69
CA LEU A 47 -4.40 -7.04 3.34
C LEU A 47 -3.31 -6.19 2.69
N TYR A 48 -3.13 -6.34 1.38
CA TYR A 48 -2.16 -5.57 0.59
C TYR A 48 -2.79 -5.05 -0.70
N GLY A 49 -2.59 -3.78 -1.01
CA GLY A 49 -3.06 -3.16 -2.26
C GLY A 49 -4.59 -3.07 -2.39
N PHE A 50 -5.30 -2.94 -1.26
CA PHE A 50 -6.77 -2.89 -1.21
C PHE A 50 -7.30 -1.44 -1.27
N ASP A 51 -8.61 -1.31 -1.50
CA ASP A 51 -9.33 -0.03 -1.41
C ASP A 51 -9.50 0.38 0.06
N LEU A 52 -8.52 1.13 0.57
CA LEU A 52 -8.48 1.61 1.94
C LEU A 52 -9.72 2.41 2.34
N GLU A 53 -10.18 3.30 1.47
CA GLU A 53 -11.29 4.21 1.77
C GLU A 53 -12.58 3.42 2.00
N SER A 54 -12.88 2.51 1.09
CA SER A 54 -14.05 1.64 1.22
C SER A 54 -13.97 0.71 2.43
N TYR A 55 -12.84 0.02 2.63
CA TYR A 55 -12.71 -0.92 3.75
C TYR A 55 -12.75 -0.23 5.11
N SER A 56 -12.25 1.02 5.19
CA SER A 56 -12.32 1.81 6.42
C SER A 56 -13.76 2.22 6.77
N THR A 57 -14.57 2.58 5.78
CA THR A 57 -15.96 2.99 6.00
C THR A 57 -16.88 1.80 6.27
N GLU A 58 -16.58 0.63 5.72
CA GLU A 58 -17.27 -0.63 5.98
C GLU A 58 -16.94 -1.26 7.35
N GLY A 59 -16.00 -0.68 8.12
CA GLY A 59 -15.60 -1.20 9.43
C GLY A 59 -14.84 -2.53 9.38
N LYS A 60 -14.19 -2.82 8.24
CA LYS A 60 -13.48 -4.08 7.98
C LYS A 60 -12.02 -4.09 8.45
N LEU A 61 -11.53 -2.97 9.00
CA LEU A 61 -10.12 -2.77 9.35
C LEU A 61 -9.98 -2.41 10.83
N ILE A 62 -8.87 -2.82 11.43
CA ILE A 62 -8.48 -2.45 12.79
C ILE A 62 -7.83 -1.08 12.77
N ASP A 63 -8.21 -0.20 13.70
CA ASP A 63 -7.53 1.08 13.92
C ASP A 63 -6.08 0.83 14.35
N LEU A 64 -5.14 1.27 13.52
CA LEU A 64 -3.70 1.11 13.74
C LEU A 64 -3.10 2.21 14.60
N GLU A 65 -3.81 3.33 14.84
CA GLU A 65 -3.30 4.47 15.60
C GLU A 65 -2.72 4.06 16.98
N PRO A 66 -3.36 3.16 17.77
CA PRO A 66 -2.80 2.70 19.05
C PRO A 66 -1.48 1.94 18.93
N PHE A 67 -1.16 1.39 17.75
CA PHE A 67 0.04 0.60 17.50
C PHE A 67 1.18 1.41 16.86
N VAL A 68 0.94 2.68 16.51
CA VAL A 68 1.96 3.55 15.91
C VAL A 68 2.97 3.95 16.98
N THR A 69 4.18 3.38 16.89
CA THR A 69 5.29 3.77 17.74
C THR A 69 6.01 5.01 17.19
N LYS A 70 6.81 5.66 18.05
CA LYS A 70 7.71 6.75 17.65
C LYS A 70 8.71 6.33 16.56
N GLU A 71 9.05 5.05 16.50
CA GLU A 71 9.96 4.52 15.48
C GLU A 71 9.25 4.39 14.12
N ILE A 72 8.02 3.86 14.11
CA ILE A 72 7.19 3.78 12.91
C ILE A 72 6.94 5.18 12.34
N SER A 73 6.55 6.14 13.18
CA SER A 73 6.26 7.50 12.73
C SER A 73 7.47 8.23 12.15
N LYS A 74 8.69 7.91 12.60
CA LYS A 74 9.94 8.43 12.03
C LYS A 74 10.33 7.74 10.73
N SER A 75 9.96 6.47 10.56
CA SER A 75 10.32 5.67 9.39
C SER A 75 9.47 5.97 8.16
N ILE A 76 8.27 6.55 8.35
CA ILE A 76 7.33 6.89 7.28
C ILE A 76 7.25 8.41 7.16
N ASN A 77 7.21 8.92 5.93
CA ASN A 77 7.00 10.34 5.69
C ASN A 77 5.66 10.80 6.30
N GLN A 78 5.68 11.89 7.09
CA GLN A 78 4.49 12.41 7.78
C GLN A 78 3.31 12.70 6.84
N TYR A 79 3.55 13.19 5.63
CA TYR A 79 2.49 13.48 4.66
C TYR A 79 1.81 12.21 4.15
N ILE A 80 2.53 11.09 4.12
CA ILE A 80 1.95 9.79 3.78
C ILE A 80 1.08 9.29 4.93
N LEU A 81 1.50 9.44 6.18
CA LEU A 81 0.65 9.10 7.34
C LEU A 81 -0.63 9.94 7.36
N GLU A 82 -0.53 11.26 7.15
CA GLU A 82 -1.70 12.13 7.07
C GLU A 82 -2.62 11.75 5.89
N TYR A 83 -2.06 11.46 4.71
CA TYR A 83 -2.84 11.00 3.57
C TYR A 83 -3.62 9.71 3.89
N LEU A 84 -2.98 8.75 4.55
CA LEU A 84 -3.62 7.50 4.95
C LEU A 84 -4.73 7.72 5.97
N ARG A 85 -4.57 8.67 6.91
CA ARG A 85 -5.65 9.06 7.84
C ARG A 85 -6.82 9.70 7.12
N VAL A 86 -6.56 10.59 6.16
CA VAL A 86 -7.63 11.20 5.35
C VAL A 86 -8.40 10.12 4.59
N LYS A 87 -7.70 9.16 3.98
CA LYS A 87 -8.34 8.01 3.31
C LYS A 87 -9.11 7.12 4.28
N GLY A 88 -8.67 7.03 5.54
CA GLY A 88 -9.34 6.30 6.61
C GLY A 88 -10.37 7.12 7.40
N SER A 89 -10.95 8.18 6.81
CA SER A 89 -11.95 9.02 7.49
C SER A 89 -11.48 9.59 8.84
N GLY A 90 -10.21 10.00 8.93
CA GLY A 90 -9.57 10.57 10.11
C GLY A 90 -8.86 9.58 11.03
N ARG A 91 -8.85 8.28 10.69
CA ARG A 91 -8.17 7.21 11.45
C ARG A 91 -7.16 6.49 10.57
N LEU A 92 -6.14 5.90 11.19
CA LEU A 92 -5.09 5.19 10.47
C LEU A 92 -5.41 3.70 10.36
N TYR A 93 -5.74 3.22 9.18
CA TYR A 93 -6.06 1.80 8.95
C TYR A 93 -5.05 1.06 8.05
N ALA A 94 -4.04 1.76 7.55
CA ALA A 94 -2.97 1.17 6.74
C ALA A 94 -1.65 1.87 6.98
N LEU A 95 -0.55 1.17 6.69
CA LEU A 95 0.80 1.71 6.66
C LEU A 95 1.40 1.46 5.28
N SER A 96 2.02 2.49 4.69
CA SER A 96 2.72 2.35 3.43
C SER A 96 4.09 3.01 3.50
N PRO A 97 5.19 2.25 3.52
CA PRO A 97 6.54 2.82 3.53
C PRO A 97 6.94 3.40 2.16
N THR A 98 6.14 3.12 1.13
CA THR A 98 6.39 3.56 -0.25
C THR A 98 5.22 4.33 -0.80
N PHE A 99 5.50 5.26 -1.71
CA PHE A 99 4.49 5.98 -2.47
C PHE A 99 4.97 6.14 -3.91
N ALA A 100 4.03 6.24 -4.84
CA ALA A 100 4.33 6.53 -6.23
C ALA A 100 4.00 8.00 -6.51
N GLY A 101 4.99 8.75 -6.99
CA GLY A 101 4.80 10.11 -7.53
C GLY A 101 4.72 10.07 -9.05
N LYS A 102 3.97 11.00 -9.64
CA LYS A 102 4.05 11.30 -11.07
C LYS A 102 4.83 12.58 -11.25
N ALA A 103 5.74 12.59 -12.22
CA ALA A 103 6.48 13.78 -12.63
C ALA A 103 6.41 13.92 -14.14
N LEU A 104 6.49 15.16 -14.62
CA LEU A 104 6.62 15.44 -16.04
C LEU A 104 8.10 15.37 -16.43
N PHE A 105 8.45 14.42 -17.27
CA PHE A 105 9.77 14.34 -17.89
C PHE A 105 9.74 15.09 -19.22
N TYR A 106 10.74 15.94 -19.47
CA TYR A 106 10.90 16.66 -20.72
C TYR A 106 12.33 16.53 -21.25
N ASN A 107 12.48 16.60 -22.58
CA ASN A 107 13.78 16.54 -23.24
C ASN A 107 14.35 17.96 -23.41
N LYS A 108 15.36 18.28 -22.59
CA LYS A 108 16.01 19.60 -22.60
C LYS A 108 16.61 19.96 -23.96
N SER A 109 17.24 19.01 -24.66
CA SER A 109 17.85 19.27 -25.96
C SER A 109 16.85 19.69 -27.03
N ILE A 110 15.64 19.12 -27.00
CA ILE A 110 14.55 19.55 -27.90
C ILE A 110 14.10 20.97 -27.52
N PHE A 111 13.93 21.25 -26.23
CA PHE A 111 13.52 22.58 -25.78
C PHE A 111 14.55 23.64 -26.18
N ASP A 112 15.84 23.38 -25.99
CA ASP A 112 16.93 24.28 -26.37
C ASP A 112 16.98 24.52 -27.88
N GLN A 113 16.80 23.46 -28.71
CA GLN A 113 16.77 23.58 -30.17
C GLN A 113 15.70 24.56 -30.66
N TYR A 114 14.54 24.58 -30.00
CA TYR A 114 13.42 25.46 -30.35
C TYR A 114 13.39 26.74 -29.49
N ALA A 115 14.44 27.02 -28.69
CA ALA A 115 14.52 28.16 -27.78
C ALA A 115 13.31 28.27 -26.81
N ILE A 116 12.78 27.12 -26.38
CA ILE A 116 11.69 27.03 -25.40
C ILE A 116 12.28 27.00 -23.99
N SER A 117 11.96 28.00 -23.17
CA SER A 117 12.35 28.02 -21.76
C SER A 117 11.69 26.90 -20.96
N TYR A 118 12.43 26.34 -20.02
CA TYR A 118 11.94 25.36 -19.05
C TYR A 118 12.38 25.71 -17.62
N HIS A 119 11.66 25.15 -16.64
CA HIS A 119 11.93 25.27 -15.21
C HIS A 119 12.30 23.91 -14.60
#